data_AF-A0A3M1L477-F1
#
_entry.id   AF-A0A3M1L477-F1
#
_cell.length_a   1.000
_cell.length_b   1.000
_cell.length_c   1.000
_cell.angle_alpha   90.00
_cell.angle_beta   90.00
_cell.angle_gamma   90.00
#
_symmetry.space_group_name_H-M   'P 1'
#
loop_
_entity.id
_entity.type
_entity.pdbx_description
1 polymer ?
#
loop_
_entity_poly.entity_id
_entity_poly.type
_entity_poly.pdbx_seq_one_letter_code
_entity_poly.pdbx_strand_id
1 'polypeptide(L)' 'MTHSAPAHQAMDPKIFIMAKEPVPGSVKTRLCPPLSHEQAADLHRAFVTDT' A
#
# COMPACT_ATOMS: atom_id res chain seq x y z
N MET A 1 4.74 19.22 -44.97
CA MET A 1 5.54 18.54 -43.92
C MET A 1 4.61 18.26 -42.75
N THR A 2 3.93 17.12 -42.75
CA THR A 2 3.02 16.71 -41.65
C THR A 2 3.73 15.70 -40.77
N HIS A 3 4.20 16.14 -39.60
CA HIS A 3 4.64 15.21 -38.55
C HIS A 3 3.40 14.59 -37.90
N SER A 4 3.19 13.29 -38.14
CA SER A 4 2.25 12.50 -37.35
C SER A 4 2.90 12.22 -36.00
N ALA A 5 2.31 12.73 -34.92
CA ALA A 5 2.75 12.44 -33.56
C ALA A 5 2.48 10.96 -33.24
N PRO A 6 3.39 10.26 -32.55
CA PRO A 6 3.16 8.85 -32.22
C PRO A 6 1.95 8.75 -31.29
N ALA A 7 1.00 7.88 -31.64
CA ALA A 7 -0.09 7.53 -30.74
C ALA A 7 0.53 7.01 -29.45
N HIS A 8 0.27 7.69 -28.33
CA HIS A 8 0.62 7.19 -27.01
C HIS A 8 -0.14 5.87 -26.84
N GLN A 9 0.57 4.74 -26.93
CA GLN A 9 -0.02 3.45 -26.68
C GLN A 9 -0.55 3.47 -25.26
N ALA A 10 -1.88 3.51 -25.11
CA ALA A 10 -2.54 3.63 -23.83
C ALA A 10 -2.16 2.40 -22.99
N MET A 11 -1.25 2.58 -22.05
CA MET A 11 -0.93 1.55 -21.07
C MET A 11 -2.07 1.49 -20.05
N ASP A 12 -2.49 0.28 -19.69
CA ASP A 12 -3.40 0.10 -18.56
C ASP A 12 -2.78 0.73 -17.31
N PRO A 13 -3.48 1.65 -16.62
CA PRO A 13 -2.94 2.27 -15.43
C PRO A 13 -2.66 1.21 -14.37
N LYS A 14 -1.45 1.26 -13.78
CA LYS A 14 -1.04 0.37 -12.68
C LYS A 14 -0.89 1.20 -11.41
N ILE A 15 -1.36 0.65 -10.30
CA ILE A 15 -1.21 1.23 -8.96
C ILE A 15 -0.28 0.31 -8.17
N PHE A 16 0.70 0.90 -7.50
CA PHE A 16 1.61 0.20 -6.60
C PHE A 16 1.29 0.62 -5.16
N ILE A 17 1.04 -0.38 -4.29
CA ILE A 17 0.78 -0.16 -2.86
C ILE A 17 1.99 -0.65 -2.08
N MET A 18 2.61 0.26 -1.34
CA MET A 18 3.76 -0.06 -0.49
C MET A 18 3.28 -0.43 0.91
N ALA A 19 3.60 -1.64 1.36
CA ALA A 19 3.30 -2.12 2.70
C ALA A 19 4.56 -2.67 3.38
N LYS A 20 4.57 -2.67 4.72
CA LYS A 20 5.61 -3.28 5.56
C LYS A 20 5.08 -4.58 6.16
N GLU A 21 5.96 -5.58 6.33
CA GLU A 21 5.63 -6.84 7.00
C GLU A 21 4.97 -6.58 8.38
N PRO A 22 3.82 -7.20 8.68
CA PRO A 22 3.08 -7.04 9.94
C PRO A 22 3.77 -7.73 11.13
N VAL A 23 4.93 -7.20 11.53
CA VAL A 23 5.63 -7.62 12.75
C VAL A 23 5.18 -6.76 13.94
N PRO A 24 4.75 -7.36 15.07
CA PRO A 24 4.43 -6.63 16.30
C PRO A 24 5.56 -5.65 16.69
N GLY A 25 5.19 -4.43 17.08
CA GLY A 25 6.17 -3.39 17.45
C GLY A 25 6.86 -2.70 16.27
N SER A 26 6.65 -3.15 15.04
CA SER A 26 7.31 -2.58 13.84
C SER A 26 6.36 -1.83 12.90
N VAL A 27 5.05 -2.03 13.06
CA VAL A 27 3.99 -1.39 12.27
C VAL A 27 2.95 -0.77 13.19
N LYS A 28 2.34 0.34 12.75
CA LYS A 28 1.22 1.00 13.43
C LYS A 28 1.44 1.25 14.94
N THR A 29 2.68 1.48 15.37
CA THR A 29 3.05 1.66 16.79
C THR A 29 2.39 2.87 17.44
N ARG A 30 1.97 3.86 16.64
CA ARG A 30 1.17 5.01 17.10
C ARG A 30 -0.25 4.62 17.56
N LEU A 31 -0.72 3.40 17.27
CA LEU A 31 -1.99 2.86 17.77
C LEU A 31 -1.86 2.22 19.17
N CYS A 32 -0.68 2.20 19.75
CA CYS A 32 -0.44 1.80 21.14
C CYS A 32 -0.26 3.08 21.98
N PRO A 33 -0.95 3.29 23.13
CA PRO A 33 -1.54 2.28 24.01
C PRO A 33 -3.05 1.92 23.91
N PRO A 34 -3.88 2.36 22.92
CA PRO A 34 -5.24 1.79 22.81
C PRO A 34 -5.28 0.34 22.27
N LEU A 35 -4.27 -0.09 21.51
CA LEU A 35 -4.08 -1.48 21.05
C LEU A 35 -2.77 -2.06 21.58
N SER A 36 -2.69 -3.39 21.73
CA SER A 36 -1.41 -4.11 21.90
C SER A 36 -0.61 -4.09 20.59
N HIS A 37 0.69 -4.40 20.67
CA HIS A 37 1.56 -4.49 19.49
C HIS A 37 1.08 -5.57 18.51
N GLU A 38 0.55 -6.68 19.01
CA GLU A 38 -0.06 -7.77 18.25
C GLU A 38 -1.33 -7.29 17.56
N GLN A 39 -2.24 -6.64 18.31
CA GLN A 39 -3.48 -6.08 17.75
C GLN A 39 -3.21 -5.05 16.65
N ALA A 40 -2.18 -4.21 16.82
CA ALA A 40 -1.79 -3.23 15.81
C ALA A 40 -1.20 -3.90 14.54
N ALA A 41 -0.43 -4.99 14.70
CA ALA A 41 0.10 -5.76 13.58
C ALA A 41 -1.00 -6.52 12.82
N ASP A 42 -1.97 -7.09 13.53
CA ASP A 42 -3.11 -7.78 12.93
C ASP A 42 -4.06 -6.83 12.21
N LEU A 43 -4.29 -5.64 12.78
CA LEU A 43 -5.04 -4.58 12.09
C LEU A 43 -4.33 -4.12 10.81
N HIS A 44 -3.00 -3.97 10.85
CA HIS A 44 -2.21 -3.64 9.65
C HIS A 44 -2.30 -4.73 8.59
N ARG A 45 -2.29 -6.01 8.99
CA ARG A 45 -2.47 -7.16 8.08
C ARG A 45 -3.83 -7.10 7.38
N ALA A 46 -4.90 -6.80 8.12
CA ALA A 46 -6.23 -6.62 7.55
C ALA A 46 -6.25 -5.50 6.50
N PHE A 47 -5.71 -4.32 6.83
CA PHE A 47 -5.66 -3.19 5.89
C PHE A 47 -4.95 -3.51 4.57
N VAL A 48 -3.87 -4.29 4.61
CA VAL A 48 -3.12 -4.67 3.39
C VAL A 48 -3.83 -5.80 2.62
N THR A 49 -4.59 -6.65 3.31
CA THR A 49 -5.36 -7.72 2.66
C THR A 49 -6.60 -7.18 1.95
N ASP A 50 -7.18 -6.09 2.46
CA ASP A 50 -8.41 -5.48 1.94
C ASP A 50 -8.17 -4.51 0.77
N THR A 51 -6.92 -4.18 0.43
CA THR A 51 -6.56 -3.31 -0.72
C THR A 51 -6.54 -4.07 -2.04
#